data_AF-A0A2A6C7M6-F1
#
_entry.id   AF-A0A2A6C7M6-F1
#
_cell.length_a   1.000
_cell.length_b   1.000
_cell.length_c   1.000
_cell.angle_alpha   90.00
_cell.angle_beta   90.00
_cell.angle_gamma   90.00
#
_symmetry.space_group_name_H-M   'P 1'
#
loop_
_entity.id
_entity.type
_entity.pdbx_description
1 polymer ?
#
loop_
_entity_poly.entity_id
_entity_poly.type
_entity_poly.pdbx_seq_one_letter_code
_entity_poly.pdbx_strand_id
1 'polypeptide(L)'
;MIPLLLPLLLPLCAESELLFVGVIWRHGDRAPGGLPYPLDAHNATAWPRGWNQLTNEGIKQMADLGTWLRNRYTVETEHINGVFNKDERALTSAQALTTALFPPEAEFVWKNGLTWQPVPIHSNGEDRDDPNTGMEITAANVDDLYDINREIIHGLKQPAWVTDDLVEQIKEFKRVHDGTLSALLYTMGIANDLLVPYAAAIIAELHREEGKEFVKIWYRNDTASATAEPVPLALPGCDAACPLGMFNNITAPLTINNVQFCWSNLTSYSVTYFFSAELDVLLISGEQVK
;
A
#
# COMPACT_ATOMS: atom_id res chain seq x y z
N MET A 1 45.20 49.53 2.00
CA MET A 1 44.19 48.65 2.62
C MET A 1 43.49 47.89 1.52
N ILE A 2 43.83 46.61 1.34
CA ILE A 2 43.14 45.71 0.41
C ILE A 2 41.98 45.10 1.20
N PRO A 3 40.70 45.22 0.79
CA PRO A 3 39.63 44.59 1.52
C PRO A 3 39.71 43.08 1.31
N LEU A 4 39.85 42.34 2.40
CA LEU A 4 39.80 40.90 2.45
C LEU A 4 38.34 40.49 2.16
N LEU A 5 38.05 40.04 0.94
CA LEU A 5 36.79 39.39 0.59
C LEU A 5 36.80 38.01 1.25
N LEU A 6 36.12 37.89 2.39
CA LEU A 6 35.80 36.60 2.99
C LEU A 6 34.79 35.90 2.06
N PRO A 7 35.12 34.73 1.47
CA PRO A 7 34.16 34.04 0.64
C PRO A 7 33.01 33.58 1.55
N LEU A 8 31.80 33.99 1.21
CA LEU A 8 30.58 33.48 1.79
C LEU A 8 30.53 31.99 1.44
N LEU A 9 30.96 31.12 2.37
CA LEU A 9 30.68 29.69 2.29
C LEU A 9 29.16 29.54 2.36
N LEU A 10 28.53 29.49 1.19
CA LEU A 10 27.20 28.90 1.08
C LEU A 10 27.35 27.47 1.61
N PRO A 11 26.49 27.02 2.55
CA PRO A 11 26.51 25.62 2.93
C PRO A 11 26.32 24.82 1.64
N LEU A 12 27.28 23.93 1.33
CA LEU A 12 27.01 22.88 0.37
C LEU A 12 25.76 22.18 0.91
N CYS A 13 24.65 22.31 0.20
CA CYS A 13 23.50 21.45 0.46
C CYS A 13 24.04 20.04 0.24
N ALA A 14 24.14 19.24 1.30
CA ALA A 14 24.60 17.87 1.19
C ALA A 14 23.66 17.17 0.20
N GLU A 15 24.20 16.75 -0.94
CA GLU A 15 23.45 16.04 -1.96
C GLU A 15 23.08 14.66 -1.38
N SER A 16 21.78 14.38 -1.31
CA SER A 16 21.23 13.14 -0.79
C SER A 16 21.06 12.17 -1.95
N GLU A 17 21.81 11.07 -1.92
CA GLU A 17 21.75 10.01 -2.93
C GLU A 17 20.67 8.99 -2.56
N LEU A 18 19.64 8.82 -3.39
CA LEU A 18 18.64 7.77 -3.20
C LEU A 18 19.19 6.43 -3.69
N LEU A 19 19.25 5.44 -2.80
CA LEU A 19 19.83 4.12 -3.07
C LEU A 19 18.79 3.03 -3.33
N PHE A 20 17.61 3.12 -2.73
CA PHE A 20 16.58 2.09 -2.84
C PHE A 20 15.21 2.63 -2.41
N VAL A 21 14.15 2.12 -3.03
CA VAL A 21 12.76 2.36 -2.64
C VAL A 21 12.03 1.03 -2.53
N GLY A 22 11.38 0.80 -1.39
CA GLY A 22 10.37 -0.24 -1.22
C GLY A 22 8.99 0.40 -1.03
N VAL A 23 8.01 -0.01 -1.83
CA VAL A 23 6.63 0.48 -1.74
C VAL A 23 5.69 -0.69 -1.47
N ILE A 24 4.83 -0.53 -0.47
CA ILE A 24 3.78 -1.49 -0.11
C ILE A 24 2.46 -0.72 -0.12
N TRP A 25 1.43 -1.23 -0.80
CA TRP A 25 0.14 -0.54 -0.87
C TRP A 25 -1.05 -1.44 -0.61
N ARG A 26 -2.17 -0.80 -0.29
CA ARG A 26 -3.50 -1.41 -0.30
C ARG A 26 -4.05 -1.36 -1.73
N HIS A 27 -4.76 -2.42 -2.14
CA HIS A 27 -5.53 -2.42 -3.39
C HIS A 27 -6.48 -1.21 -3.51
N GLY A 28 -6.93 -0.92 -4.72
CA GLY A 28 -7.93 0.13 -4.98
C GLY A 28 -9.33 -0.24 -4.49
N ASP A 29 -10.27 0.71 -4.58
CA ASP A 29 -11.69 0.47 -4.28
C ASP A 29 -12.27 -0.75 -5.02
N ARG A 30 -13.07 -1.55 -4.30
CA ARG A 30 -13.67 -2.79 -4.81
C ARG A 30 -15.09 -2.97 -4.34
N ALA A 31 -15.84 -3.79 -5.06
CA ALA A 31 -17.16 -4.26 -4.67
C ALA A 31 -17.14 -5.02 -3.33
N PRO A 32 -18.26 -5.07 -2.61
CA PRO A 32 -18.53 -5.95 -1.49
C PRO A 32 -18.11 -7.41 -1.71
N GLY A 33 -17.83 -8.13 -0.63
CA GLY A 33 -17.53 -9.57 -0.70
C GLY A 33 -18.78 -10.42 -0.92
N GLY A 34 -19.94 -9.89 -0.54
CA GLY A 34 -21.25 -10.53 -0.66
C GLY A 34 -22.34 -9.49 -0.38
N LEU A 35 -23.52 -9.96 0.07
CA LEU A 35 -24.57 -9.04 0.50
C LEU A 35 -24.13 -8.35 1.80
N PRO A 36 -24.11 -7.00 1.85
CA PRO A 36 -23.76 -6.26 3.05
C PRO A 36 -24.68 -6.58 4.24
N TYR A 37 -25.94 -6.93 3.99
CA TYR A 37 -26.86 -7.42 5.02
C TYR A 37 -27.95 -8.30 4.38
N PRO A 38 -28.64 -9.16 5.15
CA PRO A 38 -29.54 -10.18 4.60
C PRO A 38 -30.68 -9.68 3.70
N LEU A 39 -31.04 -8.40 3.81
CA LEU A 39 -32.12 -7.77 3.05
C LEU A 39 -31.61 -6.66 2.11
N ASP A 40 -30.32 -6.67 1.78
CA ASP A 40 -29.79 -5.69 0.84
C ASP A 40 -30.41 -5.89 -0.55
N ALA A 41 -30.87 -4.78 -1.13
CA ALA A 41 -31.46 -4.74 -2.46
C ALA A 41 -30.40 -4.87 -3.57
N HIS A 42 -29.14 -4.53 -3.28
CA HIS A 42 -28.05 -4.48 -4.24
C HIS A 42 -27.23 -5.76 -4.16
N ASN A 43 -27.62 -6.75 -4.97
CA ASN A 43 -26.85 -7.99 -5.11
C ASN A 43 -25.70 -7.83 -6.15
N ALA A 44 -25.02 -8.93 -6.48
CA ALA A 44 -23.88 -8.93 -7.40
C ALA A 44 -24.14 -8.20 -8.73
N THR A 45 -25.38 -8.18 -9.21
CA THR A 45 -25.76 -7.53 -10.47
C THR A 45 -25.69 -6.00 -10.43
N ALA A 46 -25.70 -5.40 -9.24
CA ALA A 46 -25.47 -3.96 -9.05
C ALA A 46 -24.00 -3.57 -9.31
N TRP A 47 -23.09 -4.55 -9.32
CA TRP A 47 -21.66 -4.36 -9.48
C TRP A 47 -21.22 -4.87 -10.86
N PRO A 48 -20.75 -3.99 -11.78
CA PRO A 48 -20.46 -4.38 -13.17
C PRO A 48 -19.47 -5.53 -13.34
N ARG A 49 -18.58 -5.74 -12.36
CA ARG A 49 -17.59 -6.83 -12.35
C ARG A 49 -17.95 -7.94 -11.35
N GLY A 50 -19.08 -7.82 -10.63
CA GLY A 50 -19.47 -8.74 -9.57
C GLY A 50 -18.74 -8.49 -8.25
N TRP A 51 -18.93 -9.41 -7.31
CA TRP A 51 -18.42 -9.31 -5.94
C TRP A 51 -16.89 -9.35 -5.88
N ASN A 52 -16.36 -8.63 -4.89
CA ASN A 52 -14.95 -8.55 -4.53
C ASN A 52 -14.01 -8.01 -5.62
N GLN A 53 -14.55 -7.59 -6.77
CA GLN A 53 -13.79 -7.07 -7.89
C GLN A 53 -13.53 -5.57 -7.79
N LEU A 54 -12.41 -5.13 -8.38
CA LEU A 54 -12.03 -3.72 -8.42
C LEU A 54 -13.06 -2.89 -9.19
N THR A 55 -13.46 -1.74 -8.64
CA THR A 55 -14.38 -0.83 -9.33
C THR A 55 -13.60 0.05 -10.33
N ASN A 56 -14.31 0.84 -11.14
CA ASN A 56 -13.64 1.84 -11.98
C ASN A 56 -12.89 2.88 -11.14
N GLU A 57 -13.42 3.22 -9.97
CA GLU A 57 -12.75 4.11 -9.02
C GLU A 57 -11.48 3.47 -8.48
N GLY A 58 -11.50 2.18 -8.12
CA GLY A 58 -10.30 1.48 -7.67
C GLY A 58 -9.22 1.37 -8.74
N ILE A 59 -9.60 1.14 -9.99
CA ILE A 59 -8.66 1.17 -11.13
C ILE A 59 -8.02 2.56 -11.25
N LYS A 60 -8.82 3.62 -11.16
CA LYS A 60 -8.33 5.01 -11.22
C LYS A 60 -7.36 5.30 -10.07
N GLN A 61 -7.71 4.95 -8.84
CA GLN A 61 -6.87 5.16 -7.66
C GLN A 61 -5.48 4.50 -7.80
N MET A 62 -5.44 3.30 -8.36
CA MET A 62 -4.18 2.60 -8.62
C MET A 62 -3.36 3.25 -9.75
N ALA A 63 -4.02 3.73 -10.81
CA ALA A 63 -3.37 4.49 -11.86
C ALA A 63 -2.82 5.85 -11.34
N ASP A 64 -3.55 6.52 -10.46
CA ASP A 64 -3.11 7.76 -9.82
C ASP A 64 -1.89 7.51 -8.92
N LEU A 65 -1.87 6.40 -8.16
CA LEU A 65 -0.70 5.96 -7.40
C LEU A 65 0.50 5.70 -8.33
N GLY A 66 0.30 5.00 -9.45
CA GLY A 66 1.35 4.76 -10.44
C GLY A 66 1.91 6.06 -11.05
N THR A 67 1.04 7.01 -11.37
CA THR A 67 1.43 8.34 -11.86
C THR A 67 2.25 9.09 -10.82
N TRP A 68 1.81 9.07 -9.56
CA TRP A 68 2.52 9.72 -8.46
C TRP A 68 3.92 9.12 -8.25
N LEU A 69 4.05 7.79 -8.26
CA LEU A 69 5.33 7.09 -8.16
C LEU A 69 6.25 7.45 -9.34
N ARG A 70 5.71 7.51 -10.56
CA ARG A 70 6.47 7.92 -11.77
C ARG A 70 7.04 9.32 -11.61
N ASN A 71 6.21 10.26 -11.16
CA ASN A 71 6.60 11.66 -10.99
C ASN A 71 7.65 11.84 -9.89
N ARG A 72 7.60 11.01 -8.84
CA ARG A 72 8.56 11.08 -7.72
C ARG A 72 9.91 10.47 -8.04
N TYR A 73 9.94 9.35 -8.78
CA TYR A 73 11.13 8.52 -8.91
C TYR A 73 11.71 8.44 -10.33
N THR A 74 11.18 9.19 -11.31
CA THR A 74 11.64 9.21 -12.72
C THR A 74 12.22 7.87 -13.20
N VAL A 75 11.41 6.81 -13.14
CA VAL A 75 11.92 5.43 -13.23
C VAL A 75 12.04 4.97 -14.67
N GLU A 76 13.20 4.41 -15.05
CA GLU A 76 13.36 3.69 -16.31
C GLU A 76 12.72 2.29 -16.23
N THR A 77 12.05 1.88 -17.32
CA THR A 77 11.17 0.70 -17.40
C THR A 77 11.86 -0.65 -17.17
N GLU A 78 13.19 -0.72 -17.23
CA GLU A 78 13.90 -1.98 -17.47
C GLU A 78 14.17 -2.83 -16.21
N HIS A 79 14.02 -2.33 -14.98
CA HIS A 79 14.54 -3.05 -13.79
C HIS A 79 13.69 -3.00 -12.50
N ILE A 80 12.36 -2.98 -12.61
CA ILE A 80 11.48 -3.07 -11.43
C ILE A 80 11.13 -4.53 -11.11
N ASN A 81 11.38 -4.92 -9.86
CA ASN A 81 10.93 -6.20 -9.31
C ASN A 81 9.67 -5.97 -8.46
N GLY A 82 8.53 -6.45 -8.94
CA GLY A 82 7.27 -6.42 -8.20
C GLY A 82 6.80 -7.82 -7.82
N VAL A 83 6.34 -7.99 -6.59
CA VAL A 83 5.68 -9.22 -6.11
C VAL A 83 4.27 -8.84 -5.69
N PHE A 84 3.27 -9.49 -6.28
CA PHE A 84 1.87 -9.16 -6.08
C PHE A 84 1.11 -10.37 -5.56
N ASN A 85 0.03 -10.12 -4.81
CA ASN A 85 -0.86 -11.19 -4.40
C ASN A 85 -1.61 -11.77 -5.63
N LYS A 86 -1.92 -13.08 -5.60
CA LYS A 86 -2.65 -13.79 -6.66
C LYS A 86 -4.13 -13.41 -6.76
N ASP A 87 -4.67 -12.77 -5.74
CA ASP A 87 -6.04 -12.27 -5.73
C ASP A 87 -6.34 -11.41 -6.98
N GLU A 88 -7.48 -11.64 -7.64
CA GLU A 88 -7.84 -10.94 -8.89
C GLU A 88 -7.82 -9.42 -8.73
N ARG A 89 -8.24 -8.91 -7.57
CA ARG A 89 -8.22 -7.48 -7.22
C ARG A 89 -6.80 -6.92 -7.10
N ALA A 90 -5.86 -7.72 -6.60
CA ALA A 90 -4.45 -7.34 -6.44
C ALA A 90 -3.76 -7.31 -7.81
N LEU A 91 -3.95 -8.35 -8.62
CA LEU A 91 -3.43 -8.41 -9.99
C LEU A 91 -4.01 -7.30 -10.88
N THR A 92 -5.30 -7.00 -10.77
CA THR A 92 -5.92 -5.89 -11.51
C THR A 92 -5.41 -4.53 -11.02
N SER A 93 -5.18 -4.38 -9.71
CA SER A 93 -4.56 -3.17 -9.13
C SER A 93 -3.14 -2.98 -9.65
N ALA A 94 -2.35 -4.06 -9.69
CA ALA A 94 -1.00 -4.10 -10.24
C ALA A 94 -0.97 -3.66 -11.71
N GLN A 95 -1.89 -4.16 -12.53
CA GLN A 95 -2.01 -3.77 -13.94
C GLN A 95 -2.35 -2.28 -14.09
N ALA A 96 -3.30 -1.76 -13.30
CA ALA A 96 -3.67 -0.36 -13.33
C ALA A 96 -2.50 0.56 -12.92
N LEU A 97 -1.79 0.20 -11.86
CA LEU A 97 -0.61 0.91 -11.37
C LEU A 97 0.51 0.91 -12.41
N THR A 98 0.88 -0.25 -12.93
CA THR A 98 1.99 -0.40 -13.89
C THR A 98 1.69 0.31 -15.22
N THR A 99 0.43 0.36 -15.65
CA THR A 99 0.03 1.12 -16.84
C THR A 99 0.38 2.61 -16.73
N ALA A 100 0.17 3.20 -15.56
CA ALA A 100 0.45 4.61 -15.32
C ALA A 100 1.91 4.89 -14.94
N LEU A 101 2.54 3.95 -14.24
CA LEU A 101 3.95 4.02 -13.86
C LEU A 101 4.87 3.91 -15.10
N PHE A 102 4.46 3.12 -16.09
CA PHE A 102 5.25 2.79 -17.27
C PHE A 102 4.50 3.03 -18.58
N PRO A 103 4.15 4.28 -18.93
CA PRO A 103 3.68 4.57 -20.27
C PRO A 103 4.75 4.15 -21.30
N PRO A 104 4.37 3.59 -22.46
CA PRO A 104 5.33 3.22 -23.48
C PRO A 104 6.02 4.45 -24.06
N GLU A 105 7.35 4.42 -24.11
CA GLU A 105 8.19 5.47 -24.71
C GLU A 105 9.13 4.84 -25.74
N ALA A 106 9.48 5.60 -26.78
CA ALA A 106 10.40 5.19 -27.84
C ALA A 106 10.11 3.78 -28.41
N GLU A 107 11.07 2.85 -28.34
CA GLU A 107 10.92 1.47 -28.82
C GLU A 107 9.84 0.64 -28.12
N PHE A 108 9.40 1.03 -26.92
CA PHE A 108 8.33 0.32 -26.19
C PHE A 108 6.92 0.66 -26.69
N VAL A 109 6.78 1.63 -27.61
CA VAL A 109 5.50 1.91 -28.31
C VAL A 109 5.21 0.82 -29.34
N TRP A 110 4.56 -0.25 -28.89
CA TRP A 110 4.27 -1.42 -29.72
C TRP A 110 3.03 -1.27 -30.62
N LYS A 111 2.14 -0.30 -30.32
CA LYS A 111 0.93 -0.02 -31.12
C LYS A 111 0.60 1.47 -31.13
N ASN A 112 0.43 2.04 -32.32
CA ASN A 112 0.09 3.44 -32.49
C ASN A 112 -1.25 3.79 -31.83
N GLY A 113 -1.28 4.89 -31.07
CA GLY A 113 -2.45 5.37 -30.34
C GLY A 113 -2.76 4.62 -29.05
N LEU A 114 -1.93 3.66 -28.64
CA LEU A 114 -2.09 2.92 -27.39
C LEU A 114 -0.99 3.32 -26.41
N THR A 115 -1.36 4.02 -25.34
CA THR A 115 -0.46 4.47 -24.26
C THR A 115 -0.29 3.42 -23.17
N TRP A 116 -0.16 2.15 -23.57
CA TRP A 116 -0.03 1.00 -22.66
C TRP A 116 1.02 0.04 -23.20
N GLN A 117 1.80 -0.57 -22.30
CA GLN A 117 2.69 -1.68 -22.58
C GLN A 117 2.49 -2.81 -21.56
N PRO A 118 2.71 -4.07 -21.96
CA PRO A 118 2.71 -5.17 -21.03
C PRO A 118 3.90 -5.05 -20.06
N VAL A 119 3.63 -5.14 -18.76
CA VAL A 119 4.66 -5.22 -17.70
C VAL A 119 4.49 -6.57 -16.99
N PRO A 120 5.56 -7.38 -16.86
CA PRO A 120 5.50 -8.63 -16.11
C PRO A 120 5.09 -8.39 -14.65
N ILE A 121 4.10 -9.15 -14.19
CA ILE A 121 3.60 -9.13 -12.82
C ILE A 121 3.85 -10.53 -12.25
N HIS A 122 4.74 -10.63 -11.26
CA HIS A 122 5.04 -11.89 -10.61
C HIS A 122 4.14 -12.07 -9.39
N SER A 123 3.50 -13.22 -9.28
CA SER A 123 2.75 -13.64 -8.10
C SER A 123 3.34 -14.93 -7.54
N ASN A 124 3.52 -15.02 -6.23
CA ASN A 124 4.00 -16.24 -5.60
C ASN A 124 2.86 -17.26 -5.55
N GLY A 125 2.87 -18.21 -6.49
CA GLY A 125 1.94 -19.33 -6.54
C GLY A 125 2.48 -20.53 -5.75
N GLU A 126 2.26 -20.55 -4.44
CA GLU A 126 2.01 -21.83 -3.78
C GLU A 126 0.52 -21.87 -3.43
N ASP A 127 -0.24 -22.64 -4.20
CA ASP A 127 -1.52 -23.18 -3.75
C ASP A 127 -1.22 -24.15 -2.60
N ARG A 128 -1.17 -23.63 -1.38
CA ARG A 128 -1.62 -24.44 -0.26
C ARG A 128 -3.12 -24.29 -0.20
N ASP A 129 -3.79 -25.20 -0.90
CA ASP A 129 -5.11 -25.67 -0.47
C ASP A 129 -4.93 -26.12 0.99
N ASP A 130 -5.25 -25.24 1.95
CA ASP A 130 -5.44 -25.64 3.35
C ASP A 130 -6.89 -26.10 3.49
N PRO A 131 -7.16 -27.41 3.60
CA PRO A 131 -8.53 -27.93 3.67
C PRO A 131 -9.18 -27.74 5.04
N ASN A 132 -8.58 -27.00 5.98
CA ASN A 132 -9.15 -26.76 7.30
C ASN A 132 -9.05 -25.29 7.71
N THR A 133 -9.94 -24.44 7.19
CA THR A 133 -10.25 -23.15 7.83
C THR A 133 -11.02 -23.40 9.13
N GLY A 134 -10.29 -23.74 10.18
CA GLY A 134 -10.81 -23.92 11.53
C GLY A 134 -10.29 -22.83 12.46
N MET A 135 -10.94 -21.66 12.48
CA MET A 135 -11.15 -20.89 13.70
C MET A 135 -12.22 -19.80 13.53
N GLU A 136 -13.12 -19.74 14.52
CA GLU A 136 -14.18 -18.74 14.75
C GLU A 136 -13.58 -17.41 15.24
N ILE A 137 -14.05 -16.27 14.71
CA ILE A 137 -13.91 -14.94 15.34
C ILE A 137 -15.28 -14.24 15.30
N THR A 138 -15.72 -13.68 16.43
CA THR A 138 -16.93 -12.85 16.63
C THR A 138 -16.48 -11.40 16.96
N ALA A 139 -17.20 -10.29 16.77
CA ALA A 139 -18.64 -9.97 16.80
C ALA A 139 -19.32 -9.92 15.42
N ALA A 140 -19.51 -11.11 14.87
CA ALA A 140 -20.43 -11.57 13.82
C ALA A 140 -20.56 -10.82 12.46
N ASN A 141 -20.65 -9.49 12.34
CA ASN A 141 -21.12 -8.88 11.07
C ASN A 141 -20.51 -7.49 10.76
N VAL A 142 -19.19 -7.36 10.84
CA VAL A 142 -18.50 -6.07 10.64
C VAL A 142 -18.16 -5.81 9.16
N ASP A 143 -17.84 -6.85 8.40
CA ASP A 143 -17.55 -6.75 6.95
C ASP A 143 -18.80 -6.35 6.15
N ASP A 144 -19.94 -6.87 6.60
CA ASP A 144 -21.30 -6.58 6.17
C ASP A 144 -21.61 -5.06 6.19
N LEU A 145 -21.25 -4.37 7.28
CA LEU A 145 -21.46 -2.92 7.41
C LEU A 145 -20.52 -2.09 6.52
N TYR A 146 -19.33 -2.59 6.22
CA TYR A 146 -18.39 -1.92 5.33
C TYR A 146 -18.86 -1.96 3.87
N ASP A 147 -19.51 -3.05 3.50
CA ASP A 147 -20.09 -3.22 2.19
C ASP A 147 -21.23 -2.20 1.94
N ILE A 148 -21.94 -1.75 3.00
CA ILE A 148 -22.89 -0.61 2.95
C ILE A 148 -22.18 0.72 2.62
N ASN A 149 -21.05 1.02 3.27
CA ASN A 149 -20.31 2.26 3.00
C ASN A 149 -19.81 2.32 1.55
N ARG A 150 -19.51 1.17 0.93
CA ARG A 150 -19.16 1.11 -0.51
C ARG A 150 -20.35 1.49 -1.37
N GLU A 151 -21.52 0.93 -1.08
CA GLU A 151 -22.74 1.28 -1.81
C GLU A 151 -23.03 2.77 -1.77
N ILE A 152 -22.83 3.42 -0.61
CA ILE A 152 -22.96 4.87 -0.44
C ILE A 152 -21.98 5.64 -1.33
N ILE A 153 -20.69 5.27 -1.32
CA ILE A 153 -19.65 5.90 -2.17
C ILE A 153 -20.01 5.79 -3.65
N HIS A 154 -20.62 4.67 -4.06
CA HIS A 154 -21.06 4.43 -5.44
C HIS A 154 -22.47 4.98 -5.73
N GLY A 155 -23.05 5.78 -4.84
CA GLY A 155 -24.33 6.47 -5.04
C GLY A 155 -25.54 5.54 -5.04
N LEU A 156 -25.40 4.32 -4.52
CA LEU A 156 -26.49 3.36 -4.38
C LEU A 156 -27.38 3.75 -3.21
N LYS A 157 -28.70 3.73 -3.44
CA LYS A 157 -29.68 4.15 -2.45
C LYS A 157 -29.73 3.17 -1.29
N GLN A 158 -29.55 3.70 -0.08
CA GLN A 158 -29.65 2.95 1.17
C GLN A 158 -31.04 3.04 1.80
N PRO A 159 -31.46 2.04 2.57
CA PRO A 159 -32.69 2.09 3.35
C PRO A 159 -32.58 3.12 4.50
N ALA A 160 -33.72 3.67 4.93
CA ALA A 160 -33.78 4.80 5.87
C ALA A 160 -33.17 4.55 7.26
N TRP A 161 -32.88 3.30 7.62
CA TRP A 161 -32.23 2.94 8.89
C TRP A 161 -30.70 3.07 8.84
N VAL A 162 -30.09 3.16 7.64
CA VAL A 162 -28.67 3.48 7.47
C VAL A 162 -28.50 5.00 7.57
N THR A 163 -28.12 5.47 8.76
CA THR A 163 -27.95 6.90 9.07
C THR A 163 -26.49 7.34 8.94
N ASP A 164 -26.23 8.64 8.81
CA ASP A 164 -24.87 9.18 8.76
C ASP A 164 -24.05 8.83 10.02
N ASP A 165 -24.68 8.85 11.20
CA ASP A 165 -24.09 8.43 12.48
C ASP A 165 -23.68 6.95 12.47
N LEU A 166 -24.51 6.07 11.89
CA LEU A 166 -24.16 4.67 11.70
C LEU A 166 -22.96 4.55 10.76
N VAL A 167 -22.92 5.31 9.65
CA VAL A 167 -21.80 5.32 8.71
C VAL A 167 -20.50 5.79 9.37
N GLU A 168 -20.56 6.80 10.24
CA GLU A 168 -19.40 7.25 11.03
C GLU A 168 -18.93 6.17 12.02
N GLN A 169 -19.85 5.52 12.73
CA GLN A 169 -19.50 4.42 13.65
C GLN A 169 -18.88 3.22 12.92
N ILE A 170 -19.32 2.91 11.70
CA ILE A 170 -18.73 1.87 10.85
C ILE A 170 -17.29 2.24 10.46
N LYS A 171 -17.03 3.50 10.12
CA LYS A 171 -15.68 4.00 9.83
C LYS A 171 -14.76 3.91 11.05
N GLU A 172 -15.28 4.15 12.26
CA GLU A 172 -14.53 4.00 13.51
C GLU A 172 -14.19 2.54 13.82
N PHE A 173 -15.15 1.61 13.66
CA PHE A 173 -14.96 0.20 14.02
C PHE A 173 -13.91 -0.51 13.15
N LYS A 174 -13.82 -0.16 11.85
CA LYS A 174 -12.86 -0.74 10.91
C LYS A 174 -11.39 -0.34 11.20
N ARG A 175 -11.11 0.65 12.06
CA ARG A 175 -9.74 1.12 12.40
C ARG A 175 -8.77 -0.01 12.79
N VAL A 176 -9.30 -1.18 13.16
CA VAL A 176 -8.56 -2.34 13.67
C VAL A 176 -8.30 -3.45 12.62
N HIS A 177 -8.89 -3.42 11.40
CA HIS A 177 -9.05 -4.65 10.60
C HIS A 177 -8.63 -4.66 9.11
N ASP A 178 -7.94 -3.64 8.57
CA ASP A 178 -7.29 -3.77 7.25
C ASP A 178 -5.96 -4.55 7.39
N GLY A 179 -5.91 -5.76 6.82
CA GLY A 179 -4.99 -6.82 7.27
C GLY A 179 -3.49 -6.57 7.16
N THR A 180 -3.03 -5.77 6.18
CA THR A 180 -1.61 -5.74 5.81
C THR A 180 -0.89 -4.44 6.16
N LEU A 181 -1.34 -3.30 5.61
CA LEU A 181 -0.73 -2.01 5.92
C LEU A 181 -0.93 -1.64 7.40
N SER A 182 -2.12 -1.88 7.96
CA SER A 182 -2.36 -1.61 9.37
C SER A 182 -1.48 -2.49 10.25
N ALA A 183 -1.39 -3.80 9.97
CA ALA A 183 -0.53 -4.70 10.73
C ALA A 183 0.94 -4.27 10.68
N LEU A 184 1.43 -3.82 9.52
CA LEU A 184 2.79 -3.29 9.38
C LEU A 184 2.97 -2.00 10.20
N LEU A 185 2.06 -1.04 10.09
CA LEU A 185 2.12 0.22 10.85
C LEU A 185 2.09 0.00 12.36
N TYR A 186 1.21 -0.89 12.85
CA TYR A 186 1.15 -1.24 14.27
C TYR A 186 2.39 -1.98 14.75
N THR A 187 2.89 -2.93 13.94
CA THR A 187 4.12 -3.68 14.25
C THR A 187 5.34 -2.77 14.34
N MET A 188 5.43 -1.77 13.45
CA MET A 188 6.49 -0.76 13.46
C MET A 188 6.29 0.33 14.52
N GLY A 189 5.14 0.35 15.21
CA GLY A 189 4.81 1.35 16.23
C GLY A 189 4.55 2.75 15.67
N ILE A 190 4.10 2.85 14.41
CA ILE A 190 3.89 4.10 13.66
C ILE A 190 2.45 4.24 13.13
N ALA A 191 1.52 3.44 13.63
CA ALA A 191 0.09 3.56 13.32
C ALA A 191 -0.50 4.84 13.91
N ASN A 192 -1.48 5.40 13.21
CA ASN A 192 -2.22 6.61 13.61
C ASN A 192 -3.66 6.31 14.07
N ASP A 193 -3.99 5.04 14.26
CA ASP A 193 -5.34 4.55 14.59
C ASP A 193 -6.43 4.97 13.59
N LEU A 194 -6.06 5.41 12.39
CA LEU A 194 -6.99 5.70 11.30
C LEU A 194 -7.05 4.54 10.33
N LEU A 195 -8.18 4.47 9.62
CA LEU A 195 -8.32 3.57 8.49
C LEU A 195 -7.27 3.84 7.43
N VAL A 196 -6.68 2.77 6.91
CA VAL A 196 -5.83 2.83 5.73
C VAL A 196 -6.75 2.99 4.51
N PRO A 197 -6.74 4.12 3.79
CA PRO A 197 -7.62 4.27 2.63
C PRO A 197 -7.22 3.35 1.47
N TYR A 198 -8.14 3.13 0.52
CA TYR A 198 -7.82 2.43 -0.72
C TYR A 198 -6.70 3.13 -1.48
N ALA A 199 -5.81 2.35 -2.09
CA ALA A 199 -4.58 2.82 -2.75
C ALA A 199 -3.62 3.62 -1.85
N ALA A 200 -3.78 3.56 -0.53
CA ALA A 200 -2.78 4.09 0.38
C ALA A 200 -1.50 3.26 0.29
N ALA A 201 -0.35 3.92 0.47
CA ALA A 201 0.95 3.30 0.33
C ALA A 201 1.90 3.70 1.47
N ILE A 202 2.69 2.73 1.93
CA ILE A 202 3.87 2.94 2.76
C ILE A 202 5.08 2.83 1.86
N ILE A 203 5.94 3.83 1.92
CA ILE A 203 7.11 3.98 1.08
C ILE A 203 8.32 4.07 2.00
N ALA A 204 9.26 3.16 1.87
CA ALA A 204 10.55 3.21 2.55
C ALA A 204 11.64 3.54 1.55
N GLU A 205 12.36 4.64 1.79
CA GLU A 205 13.46 5.11 0.96
C GLU A 205 14.78 4.98 1.72
N LEU A 206 15.78 4.37 1.10
CA LEU A 206 17.15 4.35 1.60
C LEU A 206 17.94 5.46 0.91
N HIS A 207 18.51 6.37 1.70
CA HIS A 207 19.30 7.50 1.25
C HIS A 207 20.73 7.42 1.78
N ARG A 208 21.68 8.05 1.08
CA ARG A 208 23.04 8.29 1.54
C ARG A 208 23.36 9.78 1.50
N GLU A 209 23.77 10.32 2.64
CA GLU A 209 24.16 11.71 2.83
C GLU A 209 25.51 11.76 3.55
N GLU A 210 26.53 12.39 2.94
CA GLU A 210 27.89 12.48 3.49
C GLU A 210 28.50 11.12 3.92
N GLY A 211 28.22 10.06 3.15
CA GLY A 211 28.68 8.70 3.43
C GLY A 211 27.93 7.97 4.56
N LYS A 212 26.86 8.55 5.10
CA LYS A 212 25.98 7.94 6.09
C LYS A 212 24.66 7.55 5.44
N GLU A 213 24.13 6.40 5.80
CA GLU A 213 22.90 5.86 5.23
C GLU A 213 21.72 6.03 6.19
N PHE A 214 20.57 6.41 5.65
CA PHE A 214 19.34 6.71 6.39
C PHE A 214 18.12 6.11 5.69
N VAL A 215 17.18 5.63 6.47
CA VAL A 215 15.86 5.18 6.01
C VAL A 215 14.84 6.27 6.33
N LYS A 216 14.11 6.72 5.30
CA LYS A 216 12.97 7.63 5.41
C LYS A 216 11.69 6.85 5.09
N ILE A 217 10.70 6.90 5.98
CA ILE A 217 9.42 6.22 5.78
C ILE A 217 8.36 7.28 5.48
N TRP A 218 7.55 7.05 4.45
CA TRP A 218 6.45 7.93 4.06
C TRP A 218 5.14 7.15 4.02
N TYR A 219 4.05 7.81 4.40
CA TYR A 219 2.70 7.28 4.31
C TYR A 219 1.84 8.16 3.41
N ARG A 220 1.52 7.64 2.23
CA ARG A 220 0.58 8.26 1.30
C ARG A 220 -0.82 7.78 1.63
N ASN A 221 -1.57 8.59 2.37
CA ASN A 221 -2.94 8.28 2.78
C ASN A 221 -4.00 9.19 2.13
N ASP A 222 -3.63 10.31 1.52
CA ASP A 222 -4.55 11.06 0.67
C ASP A 222 -4.55 10.47 -0.74
N THR A 223 -5.62 9.73 -1.04
CA THR A 223 -5.82 9.09 -2.35
C THR A 223 -6.81 9.82 -3.23
N ALA A 224 -7.40 10.91 -2.74
CA ALA A 224 -8.29 11.77 -3.53
C ALA A 224 -7.53 12.70 -4.47
N SER A 225 -6.25 12.98 -4.16
CA SER A 225 -5.36 13.79 -4.99
C SER A 225 -4.16 12.99 -5.50
N ALA A 226 -3.99 12.97 -6.82
CA ALA A 226 -2.82 12.38 -7.46
C ALA A 226 -1.51 13.15 -7.16
N THR A 227 -1.57 14.33 -6.54
CA THR A 227 -0.40 15.16 -6.21
C THR A 227 -0.25 15.43 -4.72
N ALA A 228 -1.04 14.76 -3.86
CA ALA A 228 -0.87 14.91 -2.41
C ALA A 228 0.50 14.37 -1.98
N GLU A 229 1.23 15.17 -1.21
CA GLU A 229 2.50 14.77 -0.62
C GLU A 229 2.28 13.79 0.54
N PRO A 230 3.09 12.73 0.65
CA PRO A 230 2.94 11.74 1.70
C PRO A 230 3.46 12.27 3.03
N VAL A 231 2.91 11.75 4.12
CA VAL A 231 3.29 12.15 5.49
C VAL A 231 4.55 11.40 5.91
N PRO A 232 5.59 12.08 6.42
CA PRO A 232 6.77 11.38 6.96
C PRO A 232 6.40 10.63 8.25
N LEU A 233 6.85 9.39 8.38
CA LEU A 233 6.74 8.58 9.58
C LEU A 233 8.12 8.38 10.21
N ALA A 234 8.17 8.45 11.54
CA ALA A 234 9.39 8.21 12.31
C ALA A 234 9.18 6.98 13.20
N LEU A 235 10.13 6.05 13.19
CA LEU A 235 10.12 4.90 14.08
C LEU A 235 10.27 5.37 15.55
N PRO A 236 9.67 4.66 16.51
CA PRO A 236 9.87 4.97 17.93
C PRO A 236 11.36 5.02 18.30
N GLY A 237 11.80 6.16 18.83
CA GLY A 237 13.20 6.37 19.20
C GLY A 237 14.14 6.70 18.04
N CYS A 238 13.61 7.04 16.86
CA CYS A 238 14.37 7.51 15.70
C CYS A 238 13.80 8.82 15.15
N ASP A 239 14.62 9.58 14.42
CA ASP A 239 14.17 10.72 13.63
C ASP A 239 13.54 10.25 12.31
N ALA A 240 12.85 11.16 11.60
CA ALA A 240 12.24 10.87 10.30
C ALA A 240 13.25 10.38 9.24
N ALA A 241 14.51 10.83 9.34
CA ALA A 241 15.65 10.26 8.63
C ALA A 241 16.39 9.32 9.59
N CYS A 242 15.95 8.07 9.67
CA CYS A 242 16.45 7.13 10.66
C CYS A 242 17.78 6.52 10.21
N PRO A 243 18.91 6.66 10.95
CA PRO A 243 20.17 6.05 10.54
C PRO A 243 20.01 4.54 10.33
N LEU A 244 20.57 3.99 9.24
CA LEU A 244 20.35 2.59 8.85
C LEU A 244 20.66 1.59 9.98
N GLY A 245 21.73 1.84 10.75
CA GLY A 245 22.06 1.02 11.91
C GLY A 245 21.01 1.04 13.02
N MET A 246 20.37 2.20 13.27
CA MET A 246 19.27 2.31 14.23
C MET A 246 18.00 1.68 13.69
N PHE A 247 17.67 1.92 12.42
CA PHE A 247 16.55 1.27 11.74
C PHE A 247 16.63 -0.25 11.87
N ASN A 248 17.78 -0.85 11.57
CA ASN A 248 18.01 -2.29 11.69
C ASN A 248 17.87 -2.78 13.13
N ASN A 249 18.34 -2.01 14.12
CA ASN A 249 18.20 -2.38 15.53
C ASN A 249 16.74 -2.36 16.00
N ILE A 250 15.96 -1.37 15.55
CA ILE A 250 14.54 -1.24 15.89
C ILE A 250 13.71 -2.33 15.21
N THR A 251 14.02 -2.67 13.96
CA THR A 251 13.25 -3.64 13.18
C THR A 251 13.69 -5.09 13.38
N ALA A 252 14.94 -5.36 13.78
CA ALA A 252 15.43 -6.71 14.08
C ALA A 252 14.50 -7.54 14.99
N PRO A 253 13.99 -7.04 16.14
CA PRO A 253 13.07 -7.82 16.97
C PRO A 253 11.68 -8.03 16.34
N LEU A 254 11.34 -7.26 15.30
CA LEU A 254 10.09 -7.40 14.55
C LEU A 254 10.24 -8.43 13.41
N THR A 255 11.47 -8.80 13.04
CA THR A 255 11.74 -9.80 11.99
C THR A 255 11.70 -11.22 12.55
N ILE A 256 10.86 -12.07 11.97
CA ILE A 256 10.77 -13.49 12.32
C ILE A 256 11.67 -14.28 11.38
N ASN A 257 12.91 -14.56 11.83
CA ASN A 257 13.92 -15.26 11.01
C ASN A 257 13.86 -16.79 11.11
N ASN A 258 13.04 -17.34 12.03
CA ASN A 258 12.90 -18.78 12.23
C ASN A 258 11.46 -19.13 12.67
N VAL A 259 10.65 -19.55 11.72
CA VAL A 259 9.23 -19.92 11.93
C VAL A 259 9.09 -21.20 12.77
N GLN A 260 10.18 -21.92 13.07
CA GLN A 260 10.17 -23.21 13.79
C GLN A 260 9.94 -23.06 15.31
N PHE A 261 10.07 -21.87 15.90
CA PHE A 261 10.15 -21.71 17.37
C PHE A 261 8.87 -21.25 18.08
N CYS A 262 7.79 -20.91 17.35
CA CYS A 262 6.53 -20.43 17.95
C CYS A 262 5.45 -21.52 18.16
N TRP A 263 5.82 -22.81 18.13
CA TRP A 263 4.85 -23.91 18.06
C TRP A 263 4.51 -24.62 19.37
N SER A 264 5.07 -24.21 20.52
CA SER A 264 4.94 -25.05 21.73
C SER A 264 3.95 -24.58 22.78
N ASN A 265 3.32 -23.39 22.71
CA ASN A 265 2.31 -22.99 23.73
C ASN A 265 1.39 -21.79 23.42
N LEU A 266 1.28 -21.34 22.17
CA LEU A 266 0.25 -20.39 21.75
C LEU A 266 -0.60 -21.05 20.67
N THR A 267 -1.93 -21.03 20.84
CA THR A 267 -2.89 -21.56 19.86
C THR A 267 -2.58 -21.00 18.46
N SER A 268 -2.40 -21.92 17.51
CA SER A 268 -1.37 -21.88 16.47
C SER A 268 -1.75 -21.16 15.16
N TYR A 269 -2.51 -20.07 15.19
CA TYR A 269 -3.14 -19.59 13.95
C TYR A 269 -2.95 -18.11 13.60
N SER A 270 -2.59 -17.22 14.53
CA SER A 270 -2.69 -15.78 14.25
C SER A 270 -1.54 -15.21 13.41
N VAL A 271 -0.29 -15.65 13.57
CA VAL A 271 0.88 -14.91 13.03
C VAL A 271 1.21 -15.26 11.57
N THR A 272 0.95 -16.49 11.11
CA THR A 272 1.20 -16.91 9.72
C THR A 272 0.18 -16.32 8.72
N TYR A 273 -1.01 -15.93 9.21
CA TYR A 273 -2.07 -15.32 8.42
C TYR A 273 -1.80 -13.84 8.09
N PHE A 274 -1.04 -13.11 8.91
CA PHE A 274 -0.82 -11.66 8.73
C PHE A 274 0.10 -11.28 7.57
N PHE A 275 0.93 -12.21 7.06
CA PHE A 275 1.93 -11.90 6.03
C PHE A 275 1.64 -12.51 4.65
N SER A 276 0.61 -13.36 4.51
CA SER A 276 0.35 -14.11 3.27
C SER A 276 -0.91 -13.68 2.50
N ALA A 277 -1.77 -12.84 3.09
CA ALA A 277 -2.94 -12.31 2.40
C ALA A 277 -2.73 -10.82 2.12
N GLU A 278 -2.72 -10.42 0.84
CA GLU A 278 -2.88 -9.02 0.39
C GLU A 278 -1.67 -8.07 0.43
N LEU A 279 -0.43 -8.57 0.28
CA LEU A 279 0.75 -7.69 0.18
C LEU A 279 1.19 -7.53 -1.29
N ASP A 280 0.96 -6.34 -1.85
CA ASP A 280 1.53 -5.94 -3.14
C ASP A 280 2.78 -5.07 -2.87
N VAL A 281 3.93 -5.49 -3.41
CA VAL A 281 5.24 -4.86 -3.20
C VAL A 281 5.84 -4.44 -4.52
N LEU A 282 6.39 -3.22 -4.56
CA LEU A 282 7.25 -2.72 -5.62
C LEU A 282 8.62 -2.38 -5.05
N LEU A 283 9.68 -2.94 -5.65
CA LEU A 283 11.05 -2.59 -5.30
C LEU A 283 11.70 -1.84 -6.47
N ILE A 284 12.30 -0.68 -6.17
CA ILE A 284 12.98 0.19 -7.13
C ILE A 284 14.42 0.40 -6.65
N SER A 285 15.40 0.04 -7.47
CA SER A 285 16.80 0.35 -7.19
C SER A 285 17.09 1.83 -7.39
N GLY A 286 17.91 2.45 -6.55
CA GLY A 286 18.28 3.87 -6.63
C GLY A 286 19.02 4.22 -7.92
N GLU A 287 19.77 3.27 -8.50
CA GLU A 287 20.39 3.44 -9.83
C GLU A 287 19.37 3.67 -10.96
N GLN A 288 18.09 3.36 -10.72
CA GLN A 288 16.99 3.51 -11.66
C GLN A 288 16.19 4.80 -11.45
N VAL A 289 16.52 5.60 -10.43
CA VAL A 289 15.88 6.88 -10.12
C VAL A 289 16.79 8.01 -10.60
N LYS A 290 16.31 8.81 -11.55
CA LYS A 290 17.04 9.96 -12.13
C LYS A 290 16.53 11.30 -11.63
#